data_AF-A0AAD3TVK7-F1
#
_entry.id   AF-A0AAD3TVK7-F1
#
_cell.length_a   1.000
_cell.length_b   1.000
_cell.length_c   1.000
_cell.angle_alpha   90.00
_cell.angle_beta   90.00
_cell.angle_gamma   90.00
#
_symmetry.space_group_name_H-M   'P 1'
#
loop_
_entity.id
_entity.type
_entity.pdbx_description
1 polymer ?
#
loop_
_entity_poly.entity_id
_entity_poly.type
_entity_poly.pdbx_seq_one_letter_code
_entity_poly.pdbx_strand_id
1 'polypeptide(L)'
;MSAPRSLLAARAALRPSAAVPALPLLAGSSRAASTYNPGRSFERKRPPRPRQSTFFTAKADLTAALLSLHATRVAAEERLRTELVWPLPKGLPHLDAPATAWKSRENMRMVMRANRDYDNLIGLLTKMHHMAHVATTCGVHDVAGRLQEAIEPYQRSQRVADLAAKAAAKSARGENHGIDELGRAYALGRRKSSSARVWVVPSQAARTLDSVKEGEEAPVVAAPTSEILVNHLPLPEHFGKVADREAVLRPLRVTGLLGAFNVFASVRGGGSTGQSGAIAHALAQAVNLLRPDARDALFNDGALGRDPRVVERKKTNRPKARKGYTWVKR
;
A
#
# COMPACT_ATOMS: atom_id res chain seq x y z
N MET A 1 -49.82 -20.36 42.31
CA MET A 1 -50.04 -20.59 40.86
C MET A 1 -48.75 -21.25 40.33
N SER A 2 -48.51 -22.56 40.44
CA SER A 2 -49.18 -23.71 39.77
C SER A 2 -49.35 -23.42 38.27
N ALA A 3 -48.79 -24.14 37.28
CA ALA A 3 -48.07 -25.41 37.18
C ALA A 3 -47.33 -25.46 35.79
N PRO A 4 -46.53 -26.51 35.48
CA PRO A 4 -45.47 -26.56 34.46
C PRO A 4 -45.73 -27.52 33.26
N ARG A 5 -44.67 -27.79 32.45
CA ARG A 5 -44.46 -28.84 31.40
C ARG A 5 -44.56 -28.29 29.96
N SER A 6 -43.63 -28.57 29.04
CA SER A 6 -43.31 -29.93 28.57
C SER A 6 -41.87 -30.10 28.02
N LEU A 7 -41.21 -31.16 28.50
CA LEU A 7 -40.16 -31.90 27.81
C LEU A 7 -40.81 -32.83 26.77
N LEU A 8 -40.38 -32.77 25.51
CA LEU A 8 -40.53 -33.82 24.49
C LEU A 8 -39.41 -33.59 23.45
N ALA A 9 -38.29 -34.31 23.56
CA ALA A 9 -38.03 -35.58 22.88
C ALA A 9 -37.58 -35.40 21.41
N ALA A 10 -36.26 -35.41 21.20
CA ALA A 10 -35.65 -35.75 19.91
C ALA A 10 -34.77 -37.00 20.11
N ARG A 11 -35.45 -38.15 20.21
CA ARG A 11 -34.88 -39.49 20.28
C ARG A 11 -34.79 -40.03 18.85
N ALA A 12 -33.59 -40.48 18.48
CA ALA A 12 -33.28 -41.55 17.53
C ALA A 12 -34.17 -41.70 16.28
N ALA A 13 -33.71 -41.19 15.14
CA ALA A 13 -34.17 -41.64 13.84
C ALA A 13 -33.41 -42.91 13.40
N LEU A 14 -33.80 -44.05 13.97
CA LEU A 14 -33.54 -45.37 13.40
C LEU A 14 -34.51 -45.56 12.24
N ARG A 15 -34.02 -45.67 11.01
CA ARG A 15 -34.82 -46.15 9.87
C ARG A 15 -34.73 -47.69 9.77
N PRO A 16 -35.82 -48.35 9.39
CA PRO A 16 -35.98 -49.79 9.50
C PRO A 16 -35.17 -50.57 8.44
N SER A 17 -34.68 -51.72 8.89
CA SER A 17 -34.08 -52.82 8.14
C SER A 17 -34.93 -53.19 6.91
N ALA A 18 -34.32 -53.12 5.73
CA ALA A 18 -34.84 -53.74 4.53
C ALA A 18 -34.66 -55.27 4.61
N ALA A 19 -35.68 -55.99 4.16
CA ALA A 19 -35.86 -57.42 4.27
C ALA A 19 -34.77 -58.25 3.56
N VAL A 20 -34.37 -59.33 4.22
CA VAL A 20 -33.46 -60.37 3.72
C VAL A 20 -34.27 -61.37 2.87
N PRO A 21 -33.85 -61.72 1.63
CA PRO A 21 -34.51 -62.78 0.88
C PRO A 21 -34.15 -64.16 1.45
N ALA A 22 -35.16 -65.02 1.60
CA ALA A 22 -35.00 -66.40 2.05
C ALA A 22 -34.27 -67.25 1.00
N LEU A 23 -33.19 -67.92 1.43
CA LEU A 23 -32.45 -68.90 0.63
C LEU A 23 -33.17 -70.26 0.64
N PRO A 24 -33.21 -71.00 -0.48
CA PRO A 24 -33.80 -72.32 -0.52
C PRO A 24 -32.86 -73.35 0.12
N LEU A 25 -33.44 -74.26 0.90
CA LEU A 25 -32.77 -75.45 1.42
C LEU A 25 -32.52 -76.43 0.27
N LEU A 26 -31.26 -76.52 -0.18
CA LEU A 26 -30.79 -77.63 -1.02
C LEU A 26 -30.00 -78.63 -0.19
N ALA A 27 -30.39 -79.89 -0.36
CA ALA A 27 -29.86 -81.06 0.30
C ALA A 27 -28.39 -81.36 -0.06
N GLY A 28 -27.66 -81.89 0.93
CA GLY A 28 -26.73 -83.01 0.78
C GLY A 28 -25.42 -82.84 -0.01
N SER A 29 -24.32 -83.26 0.66
CA SER A 29 -23.04 -83.69 0.08
C SER A 29 -22.15 -82.58 -0.50
N SER A 30 -20.86 -82.46 -0.23
CA SER A 30 -19.87 -83.23 0.52
C SER A 30 -18.80 -82.23 0.98
N ARG A 31 -18.14 -82.48 2.12
CA ARG A 31 -16.93 -81.74 2.50
C ARG A 31 -15.80 -82.15 1.56
N ALA A 32 -15.68 -81.50 0.42
CA ALA A 32 -14.42 -81.48 -0.30
C ALA A 32 -13.41 -80.70 0.55
N ALA A 33 -12.31 -81.35 0.93
CA ALA A 33 -11.21 -80.73 1.65
C ALA A 33 -10.85 -79.41 0.95
N SER A 34 -11.09 -78.28 1.63
CA SER A 34 -10.61 -76.98 1.18
C SER A 34 -9.10 -77.09 1.09
N THR A 35 -8.59 -77.15 -0.13
CA THR A 35 -7.16 -76.93 -0.37
C THR A 35 -6.81 -75.59 0.28
N TYR A 36 -5.71 -75.57 1.02
CA TYR A 36 -5.16 -74.35 1.56
C TYR A 36 -4.95 -73.36 0.41
N ASN A 37 -5.87 -72.40 0.28
CA ASN A 37 -5.72 -71.27 -0.61
C ASN A 37 -5.05 -70.18 0.25
N PRO A 38 -3.72 -69.98 0.17
CA PRO A 38 -3.07 -68.93 0.93
C PRO A 38 -3.76 -67.63 0.54
N GLY A 39 -4.52 -67.08 1.49
CA GLY A 39 -5.35 -65.91 1.25
C GLY A 39 -4.52 -64.84 0.57
N ARG A 40 -4.89 -64.54 -0.68
CA ARG A 40 -4.48 -63.41 -1.52
C ARG A 40 -3.12 -62.86 -1.07
N SER A 41 -2.07 -63.44 -1.66
CA SER A 41 -0.69 -62.95 -1.67
C SER A 41 -0.60 -61.48 -1.26
N PHE A 42 0.31 -61.15 -0.33
CA PHE A 42 0.71 -59.78 0.00
C PHE A 42 0.98 -58.98 -1.29
N GLU A 43 -0.08 -58.44 -1.89
CA GLU A 43 -0.03 -57.47 -2.96
C GLU A 43 0.52 -56.24 -2.26
N ARG A 44 1.85 -56.09 -2.27
CA ARG A 44 2.52 -54.89 -1.79
C ARG A 44 1.87 -53.75 -2.57
N LYS A 45 0.89 -53.07 -1.97
CA LYS A 45 0.26 -51.90 -2.58
C LYS A 45 1.38 -50.93 -2.83
N ARG A 46 1.80 -50.83 -4.10
CA ARG A 46 2.85 -49.90 -4.49
C ARG A 46 2.36 -48.51 -4.08
N PRO A 47 3.20 -47.68 -3.44
CA PRO A 47 2.80 -46.33 -3.14
C PRO A 47 2.34 -45.64 -4.44
N PRO A 48 1.31 -44.78 -4.37
CA PRO A 48 0.83 -44.08 -5.55
C PRO A 48 1.97 -43.27 -6.16
N ARG A 49 2.04 -43.27 -7.50
CA ARG A 49 3.02 -42.45 -8.22
C ARG A 49 2.77 -40.97 -7.91
N PRO A 50 3.83 -40.15 -7.77
CA PRO A 50 3.68 -38.72 -7.56
C PRO A 50 2.96 -38.07 -8.76
N ARG A 51 2.20 -36.99 -8.50
CA ARG A 51 1.38 -36.31 -9.52
C ARG A 51 2.19 -35.53 -10.55
N GLN A 52 3.38 -35.06 -10.17
CA GLN A 52 4.21 -34.18 -10.99
C GLN A 52 5.53 -34.88 -11.36
N SER A 53 6.03 -34.64 -12.57
CA SER A 53 7.33 -35.13 -13.03
C SER A 53 8.50 -34.55 -12.24
N THR A 54 8.34 -33.34 -11.70
CA THR A 54 9.36 -32.62 -10.93
C THR A 54 9.42 -33.00 -9.45
N PHE A 55 8.65 -34.01 -9.01
CA PHE A 55 8.55 -34.41 -7.60
C PHE A 55 9.90 -34.76 -6.97
N PHE A 56 10.82 -35.34 -7.74
CA PHE A 56 12.16 -35.72 -7.27
C PHE A 56 13.16 -34.55 -7.24
N THR A 57 12.73 -33.33 -7.58
CA THR A 57 13.56 -32.13 -7.45
C THR A 57 13.44 -31.53 -6.03
N ALA A 58 14.45 -30.78 -5.59
CA ALA A 58 14.43 -30.12 -4.28
C ALA A 58 13.26 -29.11 -4.11
N LYS A 59 12.72 -28.59 -5.21
CA LYS A 59 11.60 -27.62 -5.25
C LYS A 59 10.62 -27.98 -6.37
N ALA A 60 9.82 -29.03 -6.15
CA ALA A 60 8.90 -29.56 -7.18
C ALA A 60 7.93 -28.52 -7.76
N ASP A 61 7.29 -27.70 -6.91
CA ASP A 61 6.29 -26.72 -7.35
C ASP A 61 6.91 -25.59 -8.18
N LEU A 62 8.07 -25.09 -7.77
CA LEU A 62 8.79 -24.02 -8.48
C LEU A 62 9.31 -24.50 -9.83
N THR A 63 9.89 -25.70 -9.89
CA THR A 63 10.43 -26.24 -11.14
C THR A 63 9.31 -26.57 -12.10
N ALA A 64 8.18 -27.10 -11.63
CA ALA A 64 6.98 -27.29 -12.45
C ALA A 64 6.47 -25.96 -13.03
N ALA A 65 6.34 -24.93 -12.18
CA ALA A 65 5.92 -23.59 -12.57
C ALA A 65 6.87 -22.94 -13.59
N LEU A 66 8.19 -23.03 -13.38
CA LEU A 66 9.17 -22.49 -14.33
C LEU A 66 9.11 -23.22 -15.66
N LEU A 67 9.00 -24.55 -15.66
CA LEU A 67 8.87 -25.33 -16.90
C LEU A 67 7.60 -24.97 -17.67
N SER A 68 6.46 -24.81 -16.98
CA SER A 68 5.22 -24.38 -17.63
C SER A 68 5.32 -22.96 -18.19
N LEU A 69 5.89 -22.02 -17.43
CA LEU A 69 6.09 -20.64 -17.89
C LEU A 69 7.07 -20.57 -19.06
N HIS A 70 8.18 -21.31 -19.03
CA HIS A 70 9.11 -21.38 -20.15
C HIS A 70 8.47 -21.99 -21.40
N ALA A 71 7.71 -23.08 -21.26
CA ALA A 71 6.99 -23.69 -22.39
C ALA A 71 5.98 -22.73 -23.02
N THR A 72 5.16 -22.06 -22.20
CA THR A 72 4.20 -21.05 -22.70
C THR A 72 4.90 -19.86 -23.37
N ARG A 73 6.03 -19.39 -22.83
CA ARG A 73 6.83 -18.32 -23.43
C ARG A 73 7.38 -18.74 -24.80
N VAL A 74 7.96 -19.93 -24.92
CA VAL A 74 8.53 -20.42 -26.20
C VAL A 74 7.43 -20.58 -27.24
N ALA A 75 6.30 -21.19 -26.89
CA ALA A 75 5.15 -21.32 -27.78
C ALA A 75 4.60 -19.95 -28.24
N ALA A 76 4.56 -18.96 -27.33
CA ALA A 76 4.18 -17.60 -27.68
C ALA A 76 5.22 -16.91 -28.57
N GLU A 77 6.52 -17.07 -28.31
CA GLU A 77 7.59 -16.53 -29.15
C GLU A 77 7.53 -17.10 -30.57
N GLU A 78 7.32 -18.41 -30.73
CA GLU A 78 7.15 -19.06 -32.03
C GLU A 78 5.93 -18.51 -32.77
N ARG A 79 4.78 -18.39 -32.08
CA ARG A 79 3.57 -17.85 -32.70
C ARG A 79 3.71 -16.38 -33.09
N LEU A 80 4.30 -15.55 -32.25
CA LEU A 80 4.52 -14.13 -32.57
C LEU A 80 5.55 -13.94 -33.69
N ARG A 81 6.50 -14.87 -33.85
CA ARG A 81 7.42 -14.89 -34.99
C ARG A 81 6.70 -15.25 -36.29
N THR A 82 5.76 -16.20 -36.27
CA THR A 82 4.97 -16.52 -37.46
C THR A 82 4.12 -15.35 -37.93
N GLU A 83 3.62 -14.53 -37.00
CA GLU A 83 2.85 -13.31 -37.30
C GLU A 83 3.76 -12.07 -37.54
N LEU A 84 5.09 -12.24 -37.53
CA LEU A 84 6.09 -11.18 -37.74
C LEU A 84 6.03 -10.01 -36.73
N VAL A 85 5.42 -10.22 -35.56
CA VAL A 85 5.30 -9.20 -34.50
C VAL A 85 6.55 -9.14 -33.61
N TRP A 86 7.19 -10.29 -33.36
CA TRP A 86 8.32 -10.42 -32.44
C TRP A 86 9.54 -11.02 -33.13
N PRO A 87 10.78 -10.54 -32.88
CA PRO A 87 11.21 -9.53 -31.89
C PRO A 87 10.98 -8.09 -32.33
N LEU A 88 10.75 -7.19 -31.37
CA LEU A 88 10.67 -5.76 -31.65
C LEU A 88 12.02 -5.23 -32.15
N PRO A 89 12.03 -4.39 -33.21
CA PRO A 89 13.23 -3.70 -33.64
C PRO A 89 13.76 -2.77 -32.55
N LYS A 90 15.08 -2.77 -32.33
CA LYS A 90 15.75 -2.04 -31.23
C LYS A 90 15.68 -0.50 -31.33
N GLY A 91 15.21 0.04 -32.46
CA GLY A 91 15.17 1.48 -32.74
C GLY A 91 13.79 2.13 -32.64
N LEU A 92 12.74 1.38 -32.30
CA LEU A 92 11.39 1.92 -32.12
C LEU A 92 11.22 2.52 -30.71
N PRO A 93 10.34 3.52 -30.51
CA PRO A 93 9.94 3.94 -29.18
C PRO A 93 9.42 2.74 -28.38
N HIS A 94 9.82 2.63 -27.12
CA HIS A 94 9.49 1.50 -26.28
C HIS A 94 7.98 1.46 -26.03
N LEU A 95 7.34 0.34 -26.36
CA LEU A 95 5.97 0.05 -25.95
C LEU A 95 6.01 -0.47 -24.51
N ASP A 96 5.95 0.45 -23.55
CA ASP A 96 5.93 0.07 -22.13
C ASP A 96 4.63 -0.67 -21.79
N ALA A 97 4.78 -1.86 -21.20
CA ALA A 97 3.64 -2.62 -20.72
C ALA A 97 3.02 -1.92 -19.49
N PRO A 98 1.69 -2.02 -19.28
CA PRO A 98 1.04 -1.42 -18.13
C PRO A 98 1.65 -1.94 -16.81
N ALA A 99 1.70 -1.08 -15.79
CA ALA A 99 2.30 -1.44 -14.51
C ALA A 99 1.55 -2.59 -13.83
N THR A 100 2.22 -3.73 -13.62
CA THR A 100 1.67 -4.88 -12.91
C THR A 100 2.32 -5.09 -11.55
N ALA A 101 1.51 -5.52 -10.59
CA ALA A 101 1.97 -5.83 -9.24
C ALA A 101 2.14 -7.34 -9.07
N TRP A 102 3.38 -7.82 -9.10
CA TRP A 102 3.71 -9.22 -8.80
C TRP A 102 3.49 -9.58 -7.32
N LYS A 103 3.26 -10.86 -7.03
CA LYS A 103 3.29 -11.40 -5.66
C LYS A 103 4.62 -11.07 -4.98
N SER A 104 4.58 -10.72 -3.69
CA SER A 104 5.79 -10.38 -2.94
C SER A 104 6.72 -11.59 -2.79
N ARG A 105 8.01 -11.31 -2.58
CA ARG A 105 9.03 -12.32 -2.30
C ARG A 105 8.64 -13.27 -1.17
N GLU A 106 8.03 -12.74 -0.11
CA GLU A 106 7.55 -13.54 1.03
C GLU A 106 6.43 -14.50 0.61
N ASN A 107 5.45 -14.03 -0.17
CA ASN A 107 4.35 -14.87 -0.64
C ASN A 107 4.90 -15.99 -1.56
N MET A 108 5.79 -15.65 -2.50
CA MET A 108 6.42 -16.62 -3.39
C MET A 108 7.33 -17.61 -2.65
N ARG A 109 7.99 -17.17 -1.56
CA ARG A 109 8.72 -18.06 -0.65
C ARG A 109 7.77 -19.03 0.07
N MET A 110 6.61 -18.57 0.53
CA MET A 110 5.65 -19.42 1.24
C MET A 110 4.99 -20.44 0.31
N VAL A 111 4.63 -20.04 -0.91
CA VAL A 111 3.92 -20.90 -1.86
C VAL A 111 4.87 -21.87 -2.57
N MET A 112 6.02 -21.40 -3.06
CA MET A 112 6.90 -22.18 -3.96
C MET A 112 8.33 -22.37 -3.45
N ARG A 113 8.65 -21.87 -2.24
CA ARG A 113 10.01 -21.88 -1.67
C ARG A 113 11.04 -21.17 -2.57
N ALA A 114 10.58 -20.14 -3.30
CA ALA A 114 11.36 -19.33 -4.22
C ALA A 114 12.16 -18.23 -3.48
N ASN A 115 13.40 -18.51 -3.08
CA ASN A 115 14.25 -17.51 -2.39
C ASN A 115 15.24 -16.80 -3.33
N ARG A 116 16.18 -17.55 -3.92
CA ARG A 116 17.19 -17.03 -4.86
C ARG A 116 16.66 -16.89 -6.28
N ASP A 117 15.63 -17.67 -6.61
CA ASP A 117 15.08 -17.78 -7.96
C ASP A 117 13.99 -16.73 -8.26
N TYR A 118 13.64 -15.90 -7.27
CA TYR A 118 12.56 -14.92 -7.35
C TYR A 118 12.82 -13.85 -8.42
N ASP A 119 14.05 -13.34 -8.50
CA ASP A 119 14.40 -12.29 -9.48
C ASP A 119 14.34 -12.83 -10.91
N ASN A 120 14.81 -14.08 -11.12
CA ASN A 120 14.70 -14.78 -12.40
C ASN A 120 13.24 -15.01 -12.79
N LEU A 121 12.40 -15.43 -11.83
CA LEU A 121 10.97 -15.63 -12.05
C LEU A 121 10.26 -14.32 -12.40
N ILE A 122 10.57 -13.21 -11.71
CA ILE A 122 10.03 -11.89 -12.07
C ILE A 122 10.50 -11.46 -13.44
N GLY A 123 11.79 -11.65 -13.78
CA GLY A 123 12.30 -11.33 -15.10
C GLY A 123 11.54 -12.07 -16.20
N LEU A 124 11.25 -13.36 -15.97
CA LEU A 124 10.44 -14.18 -16.86
C LEU A 124 8.99 -13.66 -16.98
N LEU A 125 8.32 -13.43 -15.85
CA LEU A 125 6.94 -12.94 -15.81
C LEU A 125 6.81 -11.56 -16.45
N THR A 126 7.76 -10.65 -16.20
CA THR A 126 7.80 -9.31 -16.78
C THR A 126 8.00 -9.38 -18.29
N LYS A 127 8.88 -10.27 -18.78
CA LYS A 127 9.05 -10.52 -20.22
C LYS A 127 7.75 -11.04 -20.86
N MET A 128 7.10 -12.02 -20.23
CA MET A 128 5.84 -12.58 -20.73
C MET A 128 4.71 -11.54 -20.72
N HIS A 129 4.64 -10.69 -19.70
CA HIS A 129 3.65 -9.61 -19.61
C HIS A 129 3.84 -8.57 -20.72
N HIS A 130 5.09 -8.18 -21.01
CA HIS A 130 5.37 -7.29 -22.12
C HIS A 130 4.99 -7.92 -23.47
N MET A 131 5.28 -9.21 -23.68
CA MET A 131 4.82 -9.93 -24.86
C MET A 131 3.29 -9.98 -24.98
N ALA A 132 2.58 -10.19 -23.87
CA ALA A 132 1.11 -10.19 -23.85
C ALA A 132 0.53 -8.83 -24.23
N HIS A 133 1.14 -7.74 -23.73
CA HIS A 133 0.75 -6.38 -24.08
C HIS A 133 0.95 -6.11 -25.57
N VAL A 134 2.13 -6.43 -26.11
CA VAL A 134 2.44 -6.27 -27.54
C VAL A 134 1.47 -7.09 -28.40
N ALA A 135 1.21 -8.34 -28.04
CA ALA A 135 0.25 -9.19 -28.74
C ALA A 135 -1.17 -8.60 -28.75
N THR A 136 -1.59 -7.97 -27.64
CA THR A 136 -2.89 -7.29 -27.53
C THR A 136 -2.95 -6.07 -28.44
N THR A 137 -1.90 -5.24 -28.47
CA THR A 137 -1.81 -4.04 -29.31
C THR A 137 -1.80 -4.39 -30.81
N CYS A 138 -1.20 -5.53 -31.17
CA CYS A 138 -1.15 -6.02 -32.55
C CYS A 138 -2.39 -6.84 -32.98
N GLY A 139 -3.39 -7.03 -32.10
CA GLY A 139 -4.63 -7.75 -32.43
C GLY A 139 -4.53 -9.28 -32.38
N VAL A 140 -3.44 -9.85 -31.86
CA VAL A 140 -3.25 -11.31 -31.68
C VAL A 140 -3.76 -11.71 -30.28
N HIS A 141 -5.08 -11.74 -30.12
CA HIS A 141 -5.71 -11.95 -28.82
C HIS A 141 -5.52 -13.37 -28.25
N ASP A 142 -5.41 -14.40 -29.10
CA ASP A 142 -5.24 -15.79 -28.66
C ASP A 142 -3.95 -16.00 -27.84
N VAL A 143 -2.84 -15.42 -28.32
CA VAL A 143 -1.55 -15.51 -27.64
C VAL A 143 -1.54 -14.65 -26.40
N ALA A 144 -2.13 -13.45 -26.48
CA ALA A 144 -2.26 -12.55 -25.34
C ALA A 144 -3.06 -13.21 -24.19
N GLY A 145 -4.17 -13.88 -24.49
CA GLY A 145 -4.99 -14.60 -23.53
C GLY A 145 -4.21 -15.72 -22.83
N ARG A 146 -3.53 -16.60 -23.59
CA ARG A 146 -2.72 -17.69 -23.01
C ARG A 146 -1.60 -17.18 -22.12
N LEU A 147 -0.93 -16.10 -22.52
CA LEU A 147 0.10 -15.47 -21.69
C LEU A 147 -0.52 -14.89 -20.42
N GLN A 148 -1.64 -14.20 -20.51
CA GLN A 148 -2.30 -13.60 -19.36
C GLN A 148 -2.79 -14.67 -18.37
N GLU A 149 -3.40 -15.76 -18.84
CA GLU A 149 -3.80 -16.91 -18.03
C GLU A 149 -2.61 -17.55 -17.29
N ALA A 150 -1.46 -17.66 -17.96
CA ALA A 150 -0.24 -18.20 -17.34
C ALA A 150 0.34 -17.27 -16.25
N ILE A 151 0.14 -15.96 -16.40
CA ILE A 151 0.69 -14.91 -15.53
C ILE A 151 -0.24 -14.62 -14.34
N GLU A 152 -1.55 -14.71 -14.51
CA GLU A 152 -2.58 -14.36 -13.52
C GLU A 152 -2.32 -14.95 -12.11
N PRO A 153 -1.92 -16.24 -11.94
CA PRO A 153 -1.65 -16.81 -10.63
C PRO A 153 -0.51 -16.11 -9.86
N TYR A 154 0.35 -15.36 -10.55
CA TYR A 154 1.51 -14.66 -9.98
C TYR A 154 1.26 -13.17 -9.76
N GLN A 155 0.15 -12.66 -10.27
CA GLN A 155 -0.28 -11.29 -10.03
C GLN A 155 -0.88 -11.16 -8.64
N ARG A 156 -0.70 -10.00 -8.02
CA ARG A 156 -1.36 -9.63 -6.77
C ARG A 156 -2.67 -8.91 -7.12
N SER A 157 -3.73 -9.68 -7.33
CA SER A 157 -5.08 -9.18 -7.66
C SER A 157 -5.56 -8.08 -6.71
N GLN A 158 -5.40 -8.28 -5.40
CA GLN A 158 -5.75 -7.30 -4.38
C GLN A 158 -5.04 -5.96 -4.58
N ARG A 159 -3.75 -5.95 -4.96
CA ARG A 159 -2.99 -4.70 -5.05
C ARG A 159 -3.32 -3.90 -6.29
N VAL A 160 -3.70 -4.53 -7.40
CA VAL A 160 -4.18 -3.80 -8.59
C VAL A 160 -5.49 -3.09 -8.25
N ALA A 161 -6.42 -3.78 -7.56
CA ALA A 161 -7.65 -3.18 -7.04
C ALA A 161 -7.35 -2.09 -5.98
N ASP A 162 -6.43 -2.31 -5.05
CA ASP A 162 -6.03 -1.33 -4.03
C ASP A 162 -5.39 -0.08 -4.65
N LEU A 163 -4.59 -0.24 -5.71
CA LEU A 163 -3.95 0.88 -6.40
C LEU A 163 -4.98 1.69 -7.18
N ALA A 164 -5.91 1.03 -7.88
CA ALA A 164 -7.04 1.68 -8.54
C ALA A 164 -7.94 2.38 -7.51
N ALA A 165 -8.25 1.73 -6.38
CA ALA A 165 -9.02 2.30 -5.29
C ALA A 165 -8.29 3.47 -4.61
N LYS A 166 -6.96 3.42 -4.47
CA LYS A 166 -6.16 4.54 -3.96
C LYS A 166 -6.08 5.70 -4.93
N ALA A 167 -5.98 5.44 -6.23
CA ALA A 167 -6.01 6.48 -7.26
C ALA A 167 -7.39 7.16 -7.28
N ALA A 168 -8.48 6.37 -7.24
CA ALA A 168 -9.84 6.86 -7.14
C ALA A 168 -10.11 7.59 -5.81
N ALA A 169 -9.58 7.10 -4.69
CA ALA A 169 -9.69 7.79 -3.40
C ALA A 169 -8.90 9.10 -3.39
N LYS A 170 -7.76 9.17 -4.10
CA LYS A 170 -6.95 10.40 -4.23
C LYS A 170 -7.68 11.45 -5.06
N SER A 171 -8.32 11.07 -6.16
CA SER A 171 -9.15 11.99 -6.95
C SER A 171 -10.45 12.36 -6.24
N ALA A 172 -11.08 11.43 -5.52
CA ALA A 172 -12.32 11.67 -4.78
C ALA A 172 -12.14 12.51 -3.50
N ARG A 173 -10.93 12.57 -2.92
CA ARG A 173 -10.68 13.37 -1.70
C ARG A 173 -10.75 14.88 -1.93
N GLY A 174 -10.86 15.32 -3.19
CA GLY A 174 -10.92 16.73 -3.58
C GLY A 174 -9.62 17.47 -3.31
N GLU A 175 -9.29 18.43 -4.17
CA GLU A 175 -8.11 19.30 -3.98
C GLU A 175 -8.22 20.19 -2.72
N ASN A 176 -9.42 20.33 -2.14
CA ASN A 176 -9.73 21.26 -1.05
C ASN A 176 -9.93 20.58 0.32
N HIS A 177 -9.17 19.53 0.66
CA HIS A 177 -9.25 18.93 1.99
C HIS A 177 -8.71 19.89 3.06
N GLY A 178 -9.58 20.44 3.91
CA GLY A 178 -9.19 21.30 5.05
C GLY A 178 -9.26 22.81 4.79
N ILE A 179 -9.95 23.21 3.73
CA ILE A 179 -10.36 24.60 3.48
C ILE A 179 -11.81 24.77 3.94
N ASP A 180 -12.07 25.75 4.80
CA ASP A 180 -13.41 26.10 5.27
C ASP A 180 -14.24 26.74 4.14
N GLU A 181 -15.58 26.80 4.30
CA GLU A 181 -16.50 27.51 3.40
C GLU A 181 -16.08 28.97 3.13
N LEU A 182 -15.39 29.60 4.08
CA LEU A 182 -14.90 30.98 4.00
C LEU A 182 -13.55 31.11 3.24
N GLY A 183 -13.03 30.03 2.66
CA GLY A 183 -11.76 29.99 1.95
C GLY A 183 -10.54 30.10 2.89
N ARG A 184 -10.68 29.66 4.14
CA ARG A 184 -9.61 29.69 5.15
C ARG A 184 -9.05 28.29 5.29
N ALA A 185 -7.73 28.13 5.22
CA ALA A 185 -7.10 26.84 5.47
C ALA A 185 -6.82 26.67 6.95
N TYR A 186 -7.24 25.52 7.50
CA TYR A 186 -6.96 25.12 8.86
C TYR A 186 -5.84 24.08 8.91
N ALA A 187 -4.85 24.28 9.78
CA ALA A 187 -3.78 23.33 9.98
C ALA A 187 -3.33 23.20 11.45
N LEU A 188 -2.73 22.05 11.75
CA LEU A 188 -2.24 21.70 13.08
C LEU A 188 -0.73 21.46 13.06
N GLY A 189 -0.01 22.20 13.89
CA GLY A 189 1.43 22.08 14.04
C GLY A 189 1.83 21.60 15.41
N ARG A 190 2.88 20.77 15.49
CA ARG A 190 3.41 20.27 16.76
C ARG A 190 4.92 20.21 16.74
N ARG A 191 5.56 20.70 17.80
CA ARG A 191 7.01 20.58 18.02
C ARG A 191 7.29 20.44 19.51
N LYS A 192 8.04 19.41 19.89
CA LYS A 192 8.25 19.04 21.31
C LYS A 192 6.91 18.93 22.03
N SER A 193 6.68 19.77 23.05
CA SER A 193 5.43 19.86 23.81
C SER A 193 4.49 20.98 23.36
N SER A 194 4.87 21.76 22.34
CA SER A 194 4.06 22.86 21.81
C SER A 194 3.11 22.36 20.74
N SER A 195 1.89 22.86 20.78
CA SER A 195 0.85 22.64 19.78
C SER A 195 0.32 23.98 19.28
N ALA A 196 0.18 24.10 17.96
CA ALA A 196 -0.31 25.28 17.29
C ALA A 196 -1.51 24.90 16.40
N ARG A 197 -2.57 25.69 16.49
CA ARG A 197 -3.69 25.70 15.55
C ARG A 197 -3.57 26.97 14.72
N VAL A 198 -3.53 26.84 13.41
CA VAL A 198 -3.34 27.98 12.52
C VAL A 198 -4.46 28.03 11.50
N TRP A 199 -5.04 29.22 11.35
CA TRP A 199 -5.95 29.58 10.28
C TRP A 199 -5.23 30.55 9.36
N VAL A 200 -5.20 30.21 8.07
CA VAL A 200 -4.59 31.03 7.03
C VAL A 200 -5.69 31.52 6.11
N VAL A 201 -5.72 32.82 5.88
CA VAL A 201 -6.70 33.48 5.01
C VAL A 201 -5.94 34.20 3.91
N PRO A 202 -6.28 34.02 2.62
CA PRO A 202 -5.68 34.81 1.55
C PRO A 202 -6.07 36.28 1.73
N SER A 203 -5.08 37.18 1.59
CA SER A 203 -5.30 38.62 1.65
C SER A 203 -6.18 39.07 0.49
N GLN A 204 -6.84 40.22 0.61
CA GLN A 204 -7.68 40.77 -0.46
C GLN A 204 -6.89 40.92 -1.77
N ALA A 205 -5.63 41.35 -1.67
CA ALA A 205 -4.69 41.44 -2.77
C ALA A 205 -4.41 40.08 -3.43
N ALA A 206 -4.19 39.02 -2.64
CA ALA A 206 -3.97 37.68 -3.18
C ALA A 206 -5.21 37.12 -3.87
N ARG A 207 -6.41 37.39 -3.34
CA ARG A 207 -7.69 36.97 -3.96
C ARG A 207 -7.92 37.65 -5.31
N THR A 208 -7.61 38.94 -5.41
CA THR A 208 -7.73 39.66 -6.69
C THR A 208 -6.80 39.07 -7.73
N LEU A 209 -5.54 38.76 -7.37
CA LEU A 209 -4.56 38.17 -8.29
C LEU A 209 -5.00 36.79 -8.82
N ASP A 210 -5.67 35.99 -8.01
CA ASP A 210 -6.18 34.68 -8.43
C ASP A 210 -7.36 34.76 -9.41
N SER A 211 -8.14 35.83 -9.32
CA SER A 211 -9.31 36.03 -10.19
C SER A 211 -8.97 36.60 -11.56
N VAL A 212 -7.76 37.17 -11.72
CA VAL A 212 -7.28 37.67 -13.01
C VAL A 212 -6.88 36.48 -13.88
N LYS A 213 -7.56 36.31 -15.02
CA LYS A 213 -7.20 35.28 -16.02
C LYS A 213 -5.92 35.70 -16.74
N GLU A 214 -5.08 34.73 -17.11
CA GLU A 214 -3.84 34.95 -17.86
C GLU A 214 -4.12 35.80 -19.12
N GLY A 215 -3.72 37.08 -19.11
CA GLY A 215 -3.89 38.02 -20.24
C GLY A 215 -4.46 39.41 -19.89
N GLU A 216 -4.99 39.63 -18.69
CA GLU A 216 -5.41 40.96 -18.23
C GLU A 216 -4.30 41.67 -17.44
N GLU A 217 -4.13 42.99 -17.64
CA GLU A 217 -3.15 43.80 -16.91
C GLU A 217 -3.43 43.70 -15.41
N ALA A 218 -2.44 43.21 -14.65
CA ALA A 218 -2.58 43.06 -13.20
C ALA A 218 -2.92 44.44 -12.59
N PRO A 219 -4.03 44.56 -11.83
CA PRO A 219 -4.36 45.82 -11.20
C PRO A 219 -3.20 46.25 -10.31
N VAL A 220 -2.91 47.56 -10.25
CA VAL A 220 -1.90 48.14 -9.35
C VAL A 220 -2.41 48.01 -7.92
N VAL A 221 -2.23 46.83 -7.34
CA VAL A 221 -2.63 46.56 -5.96
C VAL A 221 -1.58 47.18 -5.04
N ALA A 222 -2.03 48.03 -4.11
CA ALA A 222 -1.21 48.57 -3.05
C ALA A 222 -0.49 47.43 -2.30
N ALA A 223 0.74 47.68 -1.84
CA ALA A 223 1.59 46.67 -1.20
C ALA A 223 0.79 45.76 -0.25
N PRO A 224 0.85 44.43 -0.41
CA PRO A 224 -0.06 43.54 0.29
C PRO A 224 0.20 43.63 1.80
N THR A 225 -0.79 44.14 2.54
CA THR A 225 -0.72 44.21 4.01
C THR A 225 -1.10 42.84 4.57
N SER A 226 -0.12 42.11 5.11
CA SER A 226 -0.34 40.84 5.82
C SER A 226 -0.21 41.02 7.32
N GLU A 227 -1.21 40.54 8.06
CA GLU A 227 -1.19 40.52 9.52
C GLU A 227 -0.99 39.11 10.04
N ILE A 228 -0.08 38.96 11.00
CA ILE A 228 0.20 37.70 11.69
C ILE A 228 -0.07 37.91 13.18
N LEU A 229 -1.15 37.29 13.66
CA LEU A 229 -1.56 37.32 15.06
C LEU A 229 -1.32 35.97 15.73
N VAL A 230 -0.65 35.98 16.87
CA VAL A 230 -0.37 34.81 17.70
C VAL A 230 -1.01 35.02 19.07
N ASN A 231 -2.00 34.21 19.41
CA ASN A 231 -2.79 34.36 20.65
C ASN A 231 -3.30 35.80 20.86
N HIS A 232 -3.86 36.41 19.80
CA HIS A 232 -4.39 37.78 19.77
C HIS A 232 -3.33 38.91 19.84
N LEU A 233 -2.04 38.57 19.89
CA LEU A 233 -0.95 39.55 19.89
C LEU A 233 -0.24 39.56 18.53
N PRO A 234 0.31 40.71 18.08
CA PRO A 234 1.10 40.75 16.85
C PRO A 234 2.42 39.98 17.01
N LEU A 235 2.91 39.41 15.90
CA LEU A 235 4.13 38.60 15.86
C LEU A 235 5.34 39.18 16.62
N PRO A 236 5.71 40.48 16.48
CA PRO A 236 6.86 41.04 17.19
C PRO A 236 6.66 41.15 18.70
N GLU A 237 5.44 41.35 19.17
CA GLU A 237 5.12 41.45 20.60
C GLU A 237 5.11 40.08 21.26
N HIS A 238 4.56 39.07 20.58
CA HIS A 238 4.54 37.70 21.11
C HIS A 238 5.93 37.05 21.14
N PHE A 239 6.71 37.18 20.08
CA PHE A 239 8.07 36.65 20.01
C PHE A 239 9.09 37.77 20.14
N GLY A 240 9.73 37.92 21.29
CA GLY A 240 10.80 38.91 21.47
C GLY A 240 12.07 38.61 20.65
N LYS A 241 12.32 37.33 20.32
CA LYS A 241 13.53 36.92 19.57
C LYS A 241 13.29 36.96 18.07
N VAL A 242 14.18 37.62 17.33
CA VAL A 242 14.13 37.69 15.86
C VAL A 242 14.16 36.32 15.21
N ALA A 243 15.01 35.40 15.71
CA ALA A 243 15.09 34.04 15.19
C ALA A 243 13.76 33.26 15.31
N ASP A 244 12.96 33.51 16.35
CA ASP A 244 11.64 32.88 16.49
C ASP A 244 10.64 33.46 15.47
N ARG A 245 10.73 34.76 15.16
CA ARG A 245 9.92 35.41 14.11
C ARG A 245 10.28 34.89 12.72
N GLU A 246 11.57 34.79 12.42
CA GLU A 246 12.07 34.23 11.16
C GLU A 246 11.64 32.78 10.97
N ALA A 247 11.65 31.97 12.04
CA ALA A 247 11.18 30.59 11.98
C ALA A 247 9.70 30.50 11.57
N VAL A 248 8.84 31.39 12.09
CA VAL A 248 7.41 31.46 11.71
C VAL A 248 7.25 31.89 10.25
N LEU A 249 8.06 32.85 9.78
CA LEU A 249 8.00 33.39 8.42
C LEU A 249 8.66 32.49 7.35
N ARG A 250 9.55 31.58 7.75
CA ARG A 250 10.29 30.67 6.85
C ARG A 250 9.43 30.02 5.76
N PRO A 251 8.29 29.35 6.06
CA PRO A 251 7.49 28.72 5.00
C PRO A 251 6.99 29.72 3.95
N LEU A 252 6.59 30.92 4.35
CA LEU A 252 6.14 31.96 3.44
C LEU A 252 7.29 32.56 2.63
N ARG A 253 8.48 32.68 3.25
CA ARG A 253 9.69 33.18 2.60
C ARG A 253 10.18 32.23 1.51
N VAL A 254 10.19 30.93 1.78
CA VAL A 254 10.64 29.89 0.84
C VAL A 254 9.74 29.83 -0.38
N THR A 255 8.44 29.99 -0.20
CA THR A 255 7.47 29.96 -1.30
C THR A 255 7.33 31.29 -2.03
N GLY A 256 7.98 32.36 -1.57
CA GLY A 256 7.81 33.70 -2.12
C GLY A 256 6.42 34.31 -1.85
N LEU A 257 5.69 33.79 -0.85
CA LEU A 257 4.31 34.19 -0.52
C LEU A 257 4.24 35.13 0.70
N LEU A 258 5.30 35.91 0.94
CA LEU A 258 5.29 36.95 1.97
C LEU A 258 4.29 38.04 1.58
N GLY A 259 3.42 38.45 2.51
CA GLY A 259 2.36 39.43 2.22
C GLY A 259 1.05 38.81 1.70
N ALA A 260 1.09 37.59 1.16
CA ALA A 260 -0.07 37.00 0.48
C ALA A 260 -1.18 36.53 1.44
N PHE A 261 -0.85 36.24 2.70
CA PHE A 261 -1.79 35.64 3.65
C PHE A 261 -1.85 36.39 4.98
N ASN A 262 -3.06 36.46 5.53
CA ASN A 262 -3.30 36.79 6.93
C ASN A 262 -3.30 35.50 7.76
N VAL A 263 -2.63 35.53 8.90
CA VAL A 263 -2.38 34.36 9.73
C VAL A 263 -2.91 34.59 11.13
N PHE A 264 -3.77 33.68 11.58
CA PHE A 264 -4.24 33.62 12.96
C PHE A 264 -3.75 32.32 13.59
N ALA A 265 -2.86 32.42 14.57
CA ALA A 265 -2.30 31.28 15.27
C ALA A 265 -2.76 31.26 16.73
N SER A 266 -3.29 30.13 17.18
CA SER A 266 -3.50 29.85 18.61
C SER A 266 -2.52 28.77 19.05
N VAL A 267 -1.70 29.08 20.05
CA VAL A 267 -0.59 28.24 20.48
C VAL A 267 -0.64 27.98 21.97
N ARG A 268 -0.38 26.72 22.35
CA ARG A 268 -0.36 26.27 23.75
C ARG A 268 0.81 25.33 24.01
N GLY A 269 1.37 25.42 25.21
CA GLY A 269 2.42 24.54 25.73
C GLY A 269 3.83 24.81 25.21
N GLY A 270 4.83 24.21 25.86
CA GLY A 270 6.25 24.37 25.56
C GLY A 270 6.78 25.80 25.76
N GLY A 271 7.87 26.14 25.07
CA GLY A 271 8.51 27.48 25.14
C GLY A 271 8.60 28.14 23.76
N SER A 272 9.11 29.38 23.69
CA SER A 272 9.07 30.22 22.47
C SER A 272 9.55 29.50 21.20
N THR A 273 10.70 28.84 21.26
CA THR A 273 11.28 28.10 20.11
C THR A 273 10.51 26.85 19.69
N GLY A 274 9.79 26.23 20.64
CA GLY A 274 8.89 25.12 20.35
C GLY A 274 7.62 25.63 19.69
N GLN A 275 7.10 26.75 20.17
CA GLN A 275 5.90 27.42 19.67
C GLN A 275 6.12 27.95 18.26
N SER A 276 7.18 28.73 18.01
CA SER A 276 7.53 29.26 16.68
C SER A 276 7.63 28.15 15.63
N GLY A 277 8.34 27.06 15.96
CA GLY A 277 8.47 25.90 15.06
C GLY A 277 7.16 25.11 14.87
N ALA A 278 6.28 25.07 15.88
CA ALA A 278 4.96 24.47 15.72
C ALA A 278 4.07 25.31 14.78
N ILE A 279 4.08 26.64 14.93
CA ILE A 279 3.36 27.55 14.02
C ILE A 279 3.90 27.40 12.59
N ALA A 280 5.22 27.39 12.40
CA ALA A 280 5.84 27.25 11.08
C ALA A 280 5.40 25.98 10.36
N HIS A 281 5.33 24.85 11.08
CA HIS A 281 4.86 23.58 10.50
C HIS A 281 3.38 23.63 10.13
N ALA A 282 2.53 24.21 10.97
CA ALA A 282 1.11 24.40 10.66
C ALA A 282 0.93 25.34 9.45
N LEU A 283 1.68 26.42 9.39
CA LEU A 283 1.67 27.36 8.27
C LEU A 283 2.05 26.69 6.96
N ALA A 284 3.12 25.91 6.93
CA ALA A 284 3.53 25.16 5.75
C ALA A 284 2.42 24.22 5.24
N GLN A 285 1.75 23.52 6.17
CA GLN A 285 0.62 22.66 5.81
C GLN A 285 -0.57 23.45 5.26
N ALA A 286 -0.96 24.54 5.92
CA ALA A 286 -2.07 25.38 5.46
C ALA A 286 -1.78 26.02 4.09
N VAL A 287 -0.55 26.49 3.85
CA VAL A 287 -0.14 27.02 2.55
C VAL A 287 -0.17 25.93 1.48
N ASN A 288 0.28 24.72 1.78
CA ASN A 288 0.20 23.58 0.85
C ASN A 288 -1.24 23.17 0.51
N LEU A 289 -2.21 23.43 1.40
CA LEU A 289 -3.64 23.24 1.10
C LEU A 289 -4.18 24.34 0.19
N LEU A 290 -3.78 25.60 0.40
CA LEU A 290 -4.23 26.72 -0.43
C LEU A 290 -3.54 26.74 -1.81
N ARG A 291 -2.27 26.33 -1.88
CA ARG A 291 -1.42 26.33 -3.07
C ARG A 291 -0.67 25.01 -3.18
N PRO A 292 -1.21 24.03 -3.93
CA PRO A 292 -0.52 22.76 -4.12
C PRO A 292 0.80 22.92 -4.89
N ASP A 293 0.95 23.99 -5.69
CA ASP A 293 2.18 24.28 -6.45
C ASP A 293 3.38 24.58 -5.54
N ALA A 294 3.12 25.13 -4.35
CA ALA A 294 4.14 25.44 -3.36
C ALA A 294 4.70 24.19 -2.64
N ARG A 295 4.11 23.02 -2.88
CA ARG A 295 4.43 21.78 -2.18
C ARG A 295 5.89 21.39 -2.31
N ASP A 296 6.42 21.40 -3.52
CA ASP A 296 7.77 20.89 -3.77
C ASP A 296 8.83 21.79 -3.13
N ALA A 297 8.62 23.12 -3.17
CA ALA A 297 9.46 24.08 -2.48
C ALA A 297 9.44 23.85 -0.95
N LEU A 298 8.25 23.69 -0.36
CA LEU A 298 8.09 23.44 1.08
C LEU A 298 8.62 22.06 1.51
N PHE A 299 8.54 21.06 0.62
CA PHE A 299 9.06 19.72 0.86
C PHE A 299 10.59 19.72 0.85
N ASN A 300 11.20 20.39 -0.12
CA ASN A 300 12.66 20.51 -0.24
C ASN A 300 13.28 21.30 0.93
N ASP A 301 12.60 22.34 1.43
CA ASP A 301 13.01 23.06 2.64
C ASP A 301 12.82 22.25 3.94
N GLY A 302 12.01 21.18 3.89
CA GLY A 302 11.68 20.33 5.03
C GLY A 302 10.59 20.89 5.96
N ALA A 303 9.91 21.98 5.57
CA ALA A 303 8.87 22.64 6.38
C ALA A 303 7.60 21.78 6.56
N LEU A 304 7.29 20.94 5.56
CA LEU A 304 6.18 19.98 5.61
C LEU A 304 6.44 18.79 6.52
N GLY A 305 7.71 18.52 6.87
CA GLY A 305 8.09 17.43 7.77
C GLY A 305 7.91 17.84 9.23
N ARG A 306 7.23 17.00 10.04
CA ARG A 306 7.17 17.24 11.48
C ARG A 306 8.52 16.91 12.12
N ASP A 307 9.08 17.84 12.89
CA ASP A 307 10.29 17.59 13.70
C ASP A 307 10.01 16.53 14.79
N PRO A 308 10.61 15.32 14.71
CA PRO A 308 10.35 14.24 15.65
C PRO A 308 11.15 14.38 16.95
N ARG A 309 12.04 15.37 17.07
CA ARG A 309 12.92 15.52 18.24
C ARG A 309 12.13 15.86 19.49
N VAL A 310 12.25 15.03 20.52
CA VAL A 310 11.60 15.17 21.83
C VAL A 310 12.64 14.99 22.93
N VAL A 311 12.38 15.56 24.10
CA VAL A 311 13.24 15.38 25.28
C VAL A 311 13.23 13.91 25.69
N GLU A 312 14.40 13.28 25.67
CA GLU A 312 14.57 11.92 26.18
C GLU A 312 14.35 11.88 27.70
N ARG A 313 13.73 10.81 28.19
CA ARG A 313 13.57 10.57 29.63
C ARG A 313 14.91 10.36 30.33
N LYS A 314 14.96 10.63 31.63
CA LYS A 314 16.08 10.22 32.49
C LYS A 314 16.18 8.69 32.55
N LYS A 315 17.40 8.16 32.49
CA LYS A 315 17.68 6.73 32.70
C LYS A 315 18.15 6.49 34.14
N THR A 316 17.83 5.34 34.71
CA THR A 316 18.29 4.94 36.05
C THR A 316 19.83 4.95 36.09
N ASN A 317 20.41 5.31 37.25
CA ASN A 317 21.86 5.45 37.44
C ASN A 317 22.54 6.48 36.52
N ARG A 318 21.78 7.43 35.97
CA ARG A 318 22.33 8.56 35.22
C ARG A 318 21.73 9.89 35.72
N PRO A 319 22.55 10.95 35.89
CA PRO A 319 22.03 12.26 36.28
C PRO A 319 21.08 12.88 35.24
N LYS A 320 21.27 12.60 33.94
CA LYS A 320 20.38 13.04 32.84
C LYS A 320 20.09 11.87 31.88
N ALA A 321 19.44 12.11 30.74
CA ALA A 321 19.16 11.07 29.75
C ALA A 321 20.42 10.30 29.30
N ARG A 322 21.54 11.01 29.09
CA ARG A 322 22.81 10.43 28.61
C ARG A 322 24.03 10.72 29.49
N LYS A 323 24.06 11.84 30.22
CA LYS A 323 25.17 12.19 31.13
C LYS A 323 25.30 11.10 32.19
N GLY A 324 26.48 10.47 32.30
CA GLY A 324 26.85 9.57 33.39
C GLY A 324 27.39 10.35 34.60
N TYR A 325 27.44 9.70 35.76
CA TYR A 325 28.28 10.18 36.86
C TYR A 325 29.76 9.99 36.50
N THR A 326 30.65 10.70 37.18
CA THR A 326 32.10 10.55 36.99
C THR A 326 32.50 9.11 37.29
N TRP A 327 33.15 8.45 36.33
CA TRP A 327 33.67 7.09 36.49
C TRP A 327 35.09 7.14 37.06
N VAL A 328 35.35 6.39 38.13
CA VAL A 328 36.66 6.32 38.79
C VAL A 328 37.28 4.95 38.48
N LYS A 329 38.44 4.94 37.80
CA LYS A 329 39.06 3.72 37.26
C LYS A 329 39.70 2.80 38.30
N ARG A 330 40.47 3.40 39.24
CA ARG A 330 41.40 2.80 40.21
C ARG A 330 42.10 1.52 39.72
#